data_AF-A0A258IJ64-F1
#
_entry.id   AF-A0A258IJ64-F1
#
_cell.length_a   1.000
_cell.length_b   1.000
_cell.length_c   1.000
_cell.angle_alpha   90.00
_cell.angle_beta   90.00
_cell.angle_gamma   90.00
#
_symmetry.space_group_name_H-M   'P 1'
#
loop_
_entity.id
_entity.type
_entity.pdbx_description
1 polymer ?
#
loop_
_entity_poly.entity_id
_entity_poly.type
_entity_poly.pdbx_seq_one_letter_code
_entity_poly.pdbx_strand_id
1 'polypeptide(L)'
;MPPPNPARGEVTVHLAGAPRRLCLTLGALARIEGALALTDWRELPARMETLSARELLAVLAALIEGEPVDLSAVTIPEAVAAVAAALAASA
;
A
#
# COMPACT_ATOMS: atom_id res chain seq x y z
N MET A 1 -12.01 13.64 5.47
CA MET A 1 -11.55 13.00 4.22
C MET A 1 -12.78 12.82 3.33
N PRO A 2 -12.76 13.22 2.05
CA PRO A 2 -13.84 12.93 1.11
C PRO A 2 -14.00 11.40 0.91
N PRO A 3 -15.16 10.92 0.42
CA PRO A 3 -15.34 9.50 0.11
C PRO A 3 -14.31 9.02 -0.93
N PRO A 4 -13.89 7.74 -0.88
CA PRO A 4 -12.94 7.19 -1.85
C PRO A 4 -13.53 7.23 -3.26
N ASN A 5 -12.70 7.58 -4.25
CA ASN A 5 -13.05 7.51 -5.66
C ASN A 5 -12.76 6.11 -6.24
N PRO A 6 -13.79 5.28 -6.51
CA PRO A 6 -13.60 3.94 -7.04
C PRO A 6 -12.99 3.94 -8.45
N ALA A 7 -13.23 4.98 -9.25
CA ALA A 7 -12.62 5.09 -10.59
C ALA A 7 -11.10 5.32 -10.54
N ARG A 8 -10.55 5.74 -9.39
CA ARG A 8 -9.11 5.81 -9.14
C ARG A 8 -8.56 4.59 -8.40
N GLY A 9 -9.40 3.62 -8.04
CA GLY A 9 -9.03 2.54 -7.14
C GLY A 9 -8.69 3.00 -5.72
N GLU A 10 -9.32 4.08 -5.25
CA GLU A 10 -9.16 4.50 -3.86
C GLU A 10 -9.92 3.58 -2.91
N VAL A 11 -9.32 3.27 -1.77
CA VAL A 11 -9.98 2.55 -0.66
C VAL A 11 -9.67 3.21 0.66
N THR A 12 -10.65 3.19 1.58
CA THR A 12 -10.45 3.62 2.96
C THR A 12 -10.24 2.41 3.85
N VAL A 13 -9.15 2.40 4.61
CA VAL A 13 -8.80 1.36 5.58
C VAL A 13 -8.56 2.00 6.95
N HIS A 14 -8.60 1.21 8.03
CA HIS A 14 -8.19 1.66 9.36
C HIS A 14 -6.79 1.13 9.65
N LEU A 15 -5.86 2.03 9.98
CA LEU A 15 -4.47 1.72 10.33
C LEU A 15 -4.16 2.40 11.66
N ALA A 16 -3.70 1.63 12.65
CA ALA A 16 -3.39 2.11 13.99
C ALA A 16 -4.54 2.98 14.59
N GLY A 17 -5.78 2.54 14.40
CA GLY A 17 -6.97 3.23 14.90
C GLY A 17 -7.41 4.48 14.12
N ALA A 18 -6.72 4.85 13.03
CA ALA A 18 -7.07 6.01 12.21
C ALA A 18 -7.47 5.60 10.78
N PRO A 19 -8.51 6.23 10.18
CA PRO A 19 -8.86 6.00 8.79
C PRO A 19 -7.79 6.59 7.86
N ARG A 20 -7.34 5.80 6.89
CA ARG A 20 -6.35 6.17 5.87
C ARG A 20 -6.88 5.81 4.49
N ARG A 21 -6.54 6.64 3.50
CA ARG A 21 -6.84 6.37 2.10
C ARG A 21 -5.63 5.77 1.42
N LEU A 22 -5.86 4.65 0.74
CA LEU A 22 -4.87 3.99 -0.10
C LEU A 22 -5.27 4.10 -1.57
N CYS A 23 -4.28 4.18 -2.46
CA CYS A 23 -4.48 4.16 -3.91
C CYS A 23 -3.22 3.64 -4.60
N LEU A 24 -3.37 2.64 -5.49
CA LEU A 24 -2.28 2.16 -6.33
C LEU A 24 -2.15 3.05 -7.57
N THR A 25 -1.57 4.23 -7.40
CA THR A 25 -1.21 5.10 -8.54
C THR A 25 0.08 4.64 -9.22
N LEU A 26 0.37 5.12 -10.43
CA LEU A 26 1.68 4.90 -11.05
C LEU A 26 2.84 5.45 -10.19
N GLY A 27 2.61 6.54 -9.45
CA GLY A 27 3.59 7.06 -8.50
C GLY A 27 3.76 6.18 -7.26
N ALA A 28 2.70 5.51 -6.79
CA ALA A 28 2.79 4.48 -5.76
C ALA A 28 3.57 3.27 -6.27
N LEU A 29 3.31 2.83 -7.50
CA LEU A 29 4.02 1.72 -8.14
C LEU A 29 5.52 1.99 -8.26
N ALA A 30 5.92 3.19 -8.70
CA ALA A 30 7.32 3.59 -8.77
C ALA A 30 8.01 3.60 -7.39
N ARG A 31 7.29 4.01 -6.33
CA ARG A 31 7.81 3.95 -4.95
C ARG A 31 7.97 2.51 -4.48
N ILE A 32 7.05 1.62 -4.84
CA ILE A 32 7.15 0.17 -4.54
C ILE A 32 8.37 -0.43 -5.25
N GLU A 33 8.55 -0.16 -6.54
CA GLU A 33 9.72 -0.62 -7.30
C GLU A 33 11.03 -0.19 -6.63
N GLY A 34 11.14 1.09 -6.25
CA GLY A 34 12.31 1.60 -5.53
C GLY A 34 12.52 0.97 -4.15
N ALA A 35 11.44 0.72 -3.40
CA ALA A 35 11.52 0.10 -2.08
C ALA A 35 11.93 -1.38 -2.13
N LEU A 36 11.55 -2.08 -3.20
CA LEU A 36 11.81 -3.50 -3.41
C LEU A 36 13.00 -3.77 -4.35
N ALA A 37 13.67 -2.71 -4.82
CA ALA A 37 14.74 -2.76 -5.82
C ALA A 37 14.37 -3.53 -7.10
N LEU A 38 13.13 -3.34 -7.58
CA LEU A 38 12.64 -3.95 -8.81
C LEU A 38 13.09 -3.14 -10.02
N THR A 39 13.29 -3.83 -11.14
CA THR A 39 13.57 -3.17 -12.43
C THR A 39 12.27 -2.88 -13.19
N ASP A 40 11.23 -3.68 -12.95
CA ASP A 40 9.96 -3.61 -13.64
C ASP A 40 8.81 -4.09 -12.74
N TRP A 41 7.70 -3.36 -12.71
CA TRP A 41 6.50 -3.73 -11.92
C TRP A 41 5.95 -5.13 -12.21
N ARG A 42 6.24 -5.72 -13.37
CA ARG A 42 5.86 -7.10 -13.70
C ARG A 42 6.55 -8.14 -12.80
N GLU A 43 7.63 -7.77 -12.12
CA GLU A 43 8.33 -8.60 -11.12
C GLU A 43 7.59 -8.64 -9.77
N LEU A 44 6.68 -7.69 -9.53
CA LEU A 44 6.01 -7.50 -8.24
C LEU A 44 5.24 -8.74 -7.76
N PRO A 45 4.46 -9.48 -8.58
CA PRO A 45 3.70 -10.62 -8.11
C PRO A 45 4.59 -11.71 -7.48
N ALA A 46 5.71 -12.06 -8.14
CA ALA A 46 6.65 -13.04 -7.60
C ALA A 46 7.35 -12.52 -6.34
N ARG A 47 7.64 -11.21 -6.27
CA ARG A 47 8.29 -10.61 -5.10
C ARG A 47 7.37 -10.58 -3.88
N MET A 48 6.05 -10.43 -4.07
CA MET A 48 5.07 -10.40 -2.98
C MET A 48 5.06 -11.67 -2.15
N GLU A 49 5.38 -12.83 -2.73
CA GLU A 49 5.43 -14.12 -2.03
C GLU A 49 6.55 -14.21 -0.97
N THR A 50 7.56 -13.35 -1.08
CA THR A 50 8.78 -13.40 -0.26
C THR A 50 9.03 -12.10 0.50
N LEU A 51 8.00 -11.26 0.68
CA LEU A 51 8.14 -9.99 1.38
C LEU A 51 8.52 -10.19 2.84
N SER A 52 9.54 -9.47 3.28
CA SER A 52 9.78 -9.27 4.70
C SER A 52 8.74 -8.30 5.30
N ALA A 53 8.60 -8.34 6.62
CA ALA A 53 7.76 -7.40 7.36
C ALA A 53 8.10 -5.92 7.07
N ARG A 54 9.40 -5.61 6.93
CA ARG A 54 9.88 -4.26 6.60
C ARG A 54 9.42 -3.82 5.21
N GLU A 55 9.55 -4.72 4.23
CA GLU A 55 9.15 -4.44 2.85
C GLU A 55 7.64 -4.30 2.72
N LEU A 56 6.86 -5.11 3.45
CA LEU A 56 5.41 -4.94 3.53
C LEU A 56 5.04 -3.53 4.03
N LEU A 57 5.69 -3.03 5.08
CA LEU A 57 5.46 -1.68 5.58
C LEU A 57 5.88 -0.61 4.58
N ALA A 58 6.94 -0.84 3.79
CA ALA A 58 7.35 0.08 2.73
C ALA A 58 6.33 0.12 1.58
N VAL A 59 5.79 -1.03 1.20
CA VAL A 59 4.69 -1.14 0.22
C VAL A 59 3.45 -0.39 0.74
N LEU A 60 3.08 -0.61 2.00
CA LEU A 60 1.97 0.11 2.62
C LEU A 60 2.20 1.63 2.61
N ALA A 61 3.39 2.09 2.98
CA ALA A 61 3.75 3.51 2.95
C ALA A 61 3.62 4.12 1.54
N ALA A 62 3.98 3.35 0.51
CA ALA A 62 3.85 3.77 -0.89
C ALA A 62 2.38 3.88 -1.34
N LEU A 63 1.47 3.12 -0.74
CA LEU A 63 0.04 3.14 -1.08
C LEU A 63 -0.73 4.27 -0.38
N ILE A 64 -0.22 4.81 0.73
CA ILE A 64 -0.88 5.88 1.48
C ILE A 64 -0.89 7.17 0.66
N GLU A 65 -2.09 7.71 0.48
CA GLU A 65 -2.31 9.02 -0.14
C GLU A 65 -2.34 10.13 0.91
N GLY A 66 -1.70 11.26 0.60
CA GLY A 66 -1.61 12.42 1.48
C GLY A 66 -0.37 12.41 2.36
N GLU A 67 -0.53 12.86 3.61
CA GLU A 67 0.58 13.03 4.55
C GLU A 67 1.21 11.70 4.98
N PRO A 68 2.54 11.65 5.20
CA PRO A 68 3.22 10.49 5.75
C PRO A 68 2.59 10.03 7.08
N VAL A 69 2.57 8.72 7.28
CA VAL A 69 2.02 8.10 8.48
C VAL A 69 3.12 7.40 9.24
N ASP A 70 3.15 7.59 10.55
CA ASP A 70 3.98 6.76 11.40
C ASP A 70 3.40 5.34 11.44
N LEU A 71 4.14 4.40 10.85
CA LEU A 71 3.76 2.99 10.78
C LEU A 71 4.22 2.18 12.00
N SER A 72 4.86 2.81 12.99
CA SER A 72 5.34 2.13 14.21
C SER A 72 4.23 1.42 14.98
N ALA A 73 3.01 1.95 14.93
CA ALA A 73 1.83 1.40 15.59
C ALA A 73 1.01 0.44 14.70
N VAL A 74 1.39 0.24 13.44
CA VAL A 74 0.68 -0.65 12.51
C VAL A 74 1.20 -2.07 12.68
N THR A 75 0.28 -2.99 12.96
CA THR A 75 0.61 -4.41 13.07
C THR A 75 0.76 -5.06 11.68
N ILE A 76 1.50 -6.16 11.59
CA ILE A 76 1.67 -6.89 10.32
C ILE A 76 0.34 -7.37 9.74
N PRO A 77 -0.61 -7.94 10.50
CA PRO A 77 -1.92 -8.32 9.96
C PRO A 77 -2.71 -7.13 9.41
N GLU A 78 -2.68 -5.98 10.08
CA GLU A 78 -3.31 -4.74 9.57
C GLU A 78 -2.66 -4.30 8.26
N ALA A 79 -1.33 -4.34 8.18
CA ALA A 79 -0.60 -3.98 6.96
C ALA A 79 -0.95 -4.92 5.80
N VAL A 80 -1.00 -6.25 6.03
CA VAL A 80 -1.40 -7.22 5.00
C VAL A 80 -2.83 -6.95 4.53
N ALA A 81 -3.78 -6.78 5.45
CA ALA A 81 -5.18 -6.52 5.12
C ALA A 81 -5.34 -5.21 4.32
N ALA A 82 -4.60 -4.18 4.70
CA ALA A 82 -4.63 -2.88 4.04
C ALA A 82 -4.05 -2.93 2.62
N VAL A 83 -2.90 -3.59 2.43
CA VAL A 83 -2.31 -3.79 1.09
C VAL A 83 -3.24 -4.63 0.21
N ALA A 84 -3.80 -5.72 0.73
CA ALA A 84 -4.77 -6.54 0.00
C ALA A 84 -6.01 -5.74 -0.43
N ALA A 85 -6.55 -4.89 0.46
CA ALA A 85 -7.68 -4.03 0.14
C ALA A 85 -7.36 -3.02 -0.98
N ALA A 86 -6.16 -2.43 -0.97
CA ALA A 86 -5.73 -1.51 -2.02
C ALA A 86 -5.58 -2.21 -3.38
N LEU A 87 -4.99 -3.41 -3.40
CA LEU A 87 -4.87 -4.21 -4.62
C LEU A 87 -6.24 -4.61 -5.17
N ALA A 88 -7.16 -5.06 -4.31
CA ALA A 88 -8.52 -5.42 -4.70
C ALA A 88 -9.32 -4.23 -5.25
N ALA A 89 -9.12 -3.02 -4.71
CA ALA A 89 -9.75 -1.81 -5.20
C ALA A 89 -9.20 -1.33 -6.55
N SER A 90 -8.04 -1.83 -6.97
CA SER A 90 -7.36 -1.45 -8.21
C SER A 90 -7.65 -2.40 -9.39
N ALA A 91 -8.44 -3.46 -9.15
CA ALA A 91 -8.88 -4.44 -10.14
C ALA A 91 -10.17 -3.99 -10.84
#